data_AF-A0A2T7LM30-F1
#
_entry.id   AF-A0A2T7LM30-F1
#
_cell.length_a   1.000
_cell.length_b   1.000
_cell.length_c   1.000
_cell.angle_alpha   90.00
_cell.angle_beta   90.00
_cell.angle_gamma   90.00
#
_symmetry.space_group_name_H-M   'P 1'
#
loop_
_entity.id
_entity.type
_entity.pdbx_description
1 polymer ?
#
loop_
_entity_poly.entity_id
_entity_poly.type
_entity_poly.pdbx_seq_one_letter_code
_entity_poly.pdbx_strand_id
1 'polypeptide(L)'
;MPGGRLTQQERQQIALGLADGLAYAEIARRLDRPTSTVTREVMRNGGPTAYRAELAHRATERRAHRRKRAAPRESQVPVQPYGRDADAVREFEEVFATAMMESGMPLMMARVLACLTLTDSGSLTAQELARRLQVSPASVSKAVAFLDSQGMVRRERDERRRERYTVDDEIWYRSMMVGIQTTAQVVETARQGVGVLGVGTPAAARLEGVARFLDFVSEAMARAAEQAREVLHTSALSGRQASSASREEAEGSAGPGPERG
;
A
#
# COMPACT_ATOMS: atom_id res chain seq x y z
N MET A 1 -19.10 -8.99 -33.28
CA MET A 1 -19.01 -9.62 -31.95
C MET A 1 -17.82 -9.04 -31.21
N PRO A 2 -17.97 -8.09 -30.27
CA PRO A 2 -16.81 -7.64 -29.49
C PRO A 2 -16.51 -8.72 -28.44
N GLY A 3 -15.73 -9.73 -28.84
CA GLY A 3 -15.31 -10.88 -28.02
C GLY A 3 -13.98 -10.68 -27.28
N GLY A 4 -13.50 -9.44 -27.17
CA GLY A 4 -12.25 -9.12 -26.47
C GLY A 4 -12.41 -9.01 -24.96
N ARG A 5 -11.30 -9.13 -24.22
CA ARG A 5 -11.22 -8.81 -22.78
C ARG A 5 -11.71 -7.39 -22.53
N LEU A 6 -12.40 -7.18 -21.41
CA LEU A 6 -12.79 -5.82 -21.00
C LEU A 6 -11.54 -4.94 -20.84
N THR A 7 -11.62 -3.69 -21.26
CA THR A 7 -10.59 -2.66 -21.06
C THR A 7 -10.66 -2.10 -19.64
N GLN A 8 -9.69 -1.27 -19.24
CA GLN A 8 -9.77 -0.55 -17.97
C GLN A 8 -10.94 0.44 -17.96
N GLN A 9 -11.17 1.15 -19.07
CA GLN A 9 -12.27 2.11 -19.23
C GLN A 9 -13.64 1.43 -19.13
N GLU A 10 -13.83 0.28 -19.79
CA GLU A 10 -15.09 -0.48 -19.68
C GLU A 10 -15.32 -0.94 -18.23
N ARG A 11 -14.27 -1.34 -17.50
CA ARG A 11 -14.40 -1.69 -16.08
C ARG A 11 -14.76 -0.49 -15.21
N GLN A 12 -14.25 0.70 -15.50
CA GLN A 12 -14.61 1.93 -14.79
C GLN A 12 -16.09 2.26 -15.00
N GLN A 13 -16.59 2.11 -16.24
CA GLN A 13 -18.00 2.28 -16.55
C GLN A 13 -18.90 1.24 -15.86
N ILE A 14 -18.43 -0.01 -15.70
CA ILE A 14 -19.12 -1.01 -14.86
C ILE A 14 -19.21 -0.51 -13.41
N ALA A 15 -18.10 -0.04 -12.84
CA ALA A 15 -18.08 0.44 -11.46
C ALA A 15 -19.02 1.63 -11.24
N LEU A 16 -19.04 2.60 -12.17
CA LEU A 16 -19.97 3.73 -12.14
C LEU A 16 -21.42 3.26 -12.22
N GLY A 17 -21.74 2.37 -13.15
CA GLY A 17 -23.10 1.85 -13.29
C GLY A 17 -23.59 1.09 -12.04
N LEU A 18 -22.69 0.39 -11.34
CA LEU A 18 -23.02 -0.25 -10.06
C LEU A 18 -23.26 0.77 -8.95
N ALA A 19 -22.45 1.83 -8.88
CA ALA A 19 -22.63 2.92 -7.92
C ALA A 19 -23.96 3.66 -8.13
N ASP A 20 -24.38 3.79 -9.39
CA ASP A 20 -25.68 4.37 -9.78
C ASP A 20 -26.86 3.39 -9.60
N GLY A 21 -26.62 2.17 -9.12
CA GLY A 21 -27.66 1.15 -8.89
C GLY A 21 -28.26 0.54 -10.16
N LEU A 22 -27.56 0.63 -11.30
CA LEU A 22 -28.05 0.09 -12.57
C LEU A 22 -27.99 -1.44 -12.60
N ALA A 23 -28.98 -2.05 -13.25
CA ALA A 23 -28.99 -3.49 -13.51
C ALA A 23 -27.85 -3.89 -14.47
N TYR A 24 -27.32 -5.11 -14.33
CA TYR A 24 -26.21 -5.59 -15.16
C TYR A 24 -26.52 -5.57 -16.66
N ALA A 25 -27.78 -5.81 -17.04
CA ALA A 25 -28.20 -5.75 -18.43
C ALA A 25 -28.08 -4.33 -19.02
N GLU A 26 -28.41 -3.32 -18.22
CA GLU A 26 -28.30 -1.91 -18.61
C GLU A 26 -26.85 -1.48 -18.80
N ILE A 27 -26.00 -1.84 -17.84
CA ILE A 27 -24.54 -1.60 -17.92
C ILE A 27 -23.98 -2.27 -19.19
N ALA A 28 -24.37 -3.52 -19.45
CA ALA A 28 -23.89 -4.28 -20.61
C ALA A 28 -24.31 -3.65 -21.94
N ARG A 29 -25.55 -3.15 -22.06
CA ARG A 29 -26.00 -2.41 -23.26
C ARG A 29 -25.17 -1.15 -23.50
N ARG A 30 -24.88 -0.37 -22.46
CA ARG A 30 -24.07 0.87 -22.57
C ARG A 30 -22.65 0.59 -23.05
N LEU A 31 -22.12 -0.59 -22.75
CA LEU A 31 -20.79 -1.03 -23.16
C LEU A 31 -20.77 -1.74 -24.51
N ASP A 32 -21.93 -1.97 -25.13
CA ASP A 32 -22.08 -2.88 -26.28
C ASP A 32 -21.47 -4.27 -26.01
N ARG A 33 -21.72 -4.82 -24.81
CA ARG A 33 -21.23 -6.15 -24.38
C ARG A 33 -22.39 -7.07 -23.96
N PRO A 34 -22.23 -8.39 -24.04
CA PRO A 34 -23.20 -9.33 -23.48
C PRO A 34 -23.35 -9.16 -21.95
N THR A 35 -24.58 -9.28 -21.43
CA THR A 35 -24.85 -9.19 -19.98
C THR A 35 -24.04 -10.20 -19.17
N SER A 36 -23.87 -11.42 -19.71
CA SER A 36 -23.07 -12.47 -19.06
C SER A 36 -21.59 -12.11 -18.90
N THR A 37 -21.06 -11.16 -19.69
CA THR A 37 -19.69 -10.64 -19.53
C THR A 37 -19.61 -9.76 -18.30
N VAL A 38 -20.54 -8.82 -18.12
CA VAL A 38 -20.60 -7.94 -16.95
C VAL A 38 -20.85 -8.74 -15.68
N THR A 39 -21.82 -9.66 -15.68
CA THR A 39 -22.11 -10.50 -14.50
C THR A 39 -20.90 -11.32 -14.07
N ARG A 40 -20.22 -12.00 -15.01
CA ARG A 40 -19.02 -12.79 -14.69
C ARG A 40 -17.86 -11.93 -14.22
N GLU A 41 -17.67 -10.75 -14.81
CA GLU A 41 -16.64 -9.81 -14.38
C GLU A 41 -16.89 -9.34 -12.94
N VAL A 42 -18.11 -8.92 -12.63
CA VAL A 42 -18.48 -8.42 -11.29
C VAL A 42 -18.35 -9.53 -10.25
N MET A 43 -18.93 -10.71 -10.50
CA MET A 43 -18.89 -11.83 -9.55
C MET A 43 -17.47 -12.36 -9.32
N ARG A 44 -16.61 -12.35 -10.34
CA ARG A 44 -15.21 -12.78 -10.22
C ARG A 44 -14.35 -11.81 -9.40
N ASN A 45 -14.76 -10.55 -9.28
CA ASN A 45 -13.96 -9.49 -8.68
C ASN A 45 -14.65 -8.86 -7.45
N GLY A 46 -15.26 -9.69 -6.61
CA GLY A 46 -15.79 -9.27 -5.30
C GLY A 46 -17.30 -9.02 -5.25
N GLY A 47 -18.02 -9.16 -6.37
CA GLY A 47 -19.47 -8.94 -6.41
C GLY A 47 -19.86 -7.45 -6.43
N PRO A 48 -21.16 -7.14 -6.51
CA PRO A 48 -21.64 -5.79 -6.81
C PRO A 48 -21.25 -4.73 -5.76
N THR A 49 -21.19 -5.11 -4.49
CA THR A 49 -20.92 -4.17 -3.38
C THR A 49 -19.43 -3.86 -3.21
N ALA A 50 -18.55 -4.79 -3.60
CA ALA A 50 -17.10 -4.65 -3.43
C ALA A 50 -16.34 -4.50 -4.76
N TYR A 51 -17.05 -4.44 -5.89
CA TYR A 51 -16.43 -4.34 -7.20
C TYR A 51 -15.63 -3.04 -7.35
N ARG A 52 -14.32 -3.18 -7.62
CA ARG A 52 -13.42 -2.06 -7.95
C ARG A 52 -12.75 -2.29 -9.29
N ALA A 53 -12.95 -1.36 -10.22
CA ALA A 53 -12.45 -1.46 -11.60
C ALA A 53 -10.92 -1.69 -11.67
N GLU A 54 -10.16 -0.97 -10.85
CA GLU A 54 -8.70 -1.04 -10.80
C GLU A 54 -8.20 -2.42 -10.32
N LEU A 55 -8.82 -2.95 -9.26
CA LEU A 55 -8.51 -4.28 -8.72
C LEU A 55 -8.86 -5.37 -9.74
N ALA A 56 -10.01 -5.25 -10.39
CA ALA A 56 -10.46 -6.19 -11.42
C ALA A 56 -9.53 -6.20 -12.65
N HIS A 57 -9.06 -5.02 -13.08
CA HIS A 57 -8.09 -4.89 -14.16
C HIS A 57 -6.77 -5.57 -13.78
N ARG A 58 -6.20 -5.25 -12.62
CA ARG A 58 -4.92 -5.80 -12.16
C ARG A 58 -4.98 -7.31 -11.91
N ALA A 59 -6.08 -7.83 -11.35
CA ALA A 59 -6.30 -9.27 -11.22
C ALA A 59 -6.30 -9.98 -12.58
N THR A 60 -6.79 -9.30 -13.61
CA THR A 60 -6.84 -9.80 -14.98
C THR A 60 -5.45 -9.80 -15.64
N GLU A 61 -4.64 -8.76 -15.41
CA GLU A 61 -3.23 -8.69 -15.83
C GLU A 61 -2.38 -9.75 -15.15
N ARG A 62 -2.45 -9.87 -13.81
CA ARG A 62 -1.72 -10.90 -13.03
C ARG A 62 -1.94 -12.30 -13.57
N ARG A 63 -3.20 -12.67 -13.86
CA ARG A 63 -3.56 -13.97 -14.45
C ARG A 63 -2.94 -14.17 -15.84
N ALA A 64 -2.86 -13.11 -16.66
CA ALA A 64 -2.24 -13.19 -17.98
C ALA A 64 -0.72 -13.34 -17.88
N HIS A 65 -0.06 -12.58 -16.99
CA HIS A 65 1.37 -12.70 -16.72
C HIS A 65 1.76 -14.08 -16.19
N ARG A 66 0.98 -14.63 -15.24
CA ARG A 66 1.22 -15.99 -14.71
C ARG A 66 1.12 -17.07 -15.80
N ARG A 67 0.14 -16.96 -16.70
CA ARG A 67 0.02 -17.89 -17.86
C ARG A 67 1.19 -17.78 -18.83
N LYS A 68 1.69 -16.57 -19.09
CA LYS A 68 2.86 -16.34 -19.95
C LYS A 68 4.17 -16.87 -19.32
N ARG A 69 4.26 -16.87 -17.98
CA ARG A 69 5.42 -17.33 -17.20
C ARG A 69 5.46 -18.85 -16.99
N ALA A 70 4.31 -19.54 -17.04
CA ALA A 70 4.27 -21.01 -16.95
C ALA A 70 4.84 -21.73 -18.20
N ALA A 71 5.20 -20.99 -19.27
CA ALA A 71 5.97 -21.53 -20.38
C ALA A 71 7.47 -21.60 -19.99
N PRO A 72 8.21 -22.67 -20.31
CA PRO A 72 9.59 -22.84 -19.85
C PRO A 72 10.47 -21.71 -20.38
N ARG A 73 11.06 -20.93 -19.48
CA ARG A 73 12.09 -19.94 -19.81
C ARG A 73 13.42 -20.42 -19.22
N GLU A 74 14.36 -20.75 -20.10
CA GLU A 74 15.75 -20.99 -19.73
C GLU A 74 16.29 -19.75 -19.00
N SER A 75 16.79 -19.99 -17.79
CA SER A 75 16.96 -18.97 -16.76
C SER A 75 18.34 -18.29 -16.83
N GLN A 76 18.38 -17.08 -17.38
CA GLN A 76 19.35 -16.06 -16.97
C GLN A 76 18.64 -15.10 -16.00
N VAL A 77 18.33 -15.60 -14.80
CA VAL A 77 17.76 -14.76 -13.74
C VAL A 77 18.94 -14.17 -12.97
N PRO A 78 19.05 -12.84 -12.83
CA PRO A 78 20.07 -12.25 -11.96
C PRO A 78 19.91 -12.84 -10.56
N VAL A 79 21.01 -13.35 -9.98
CA VAL A 79 21.01 -13.89 -8.61
C VAL A 79 20.56 -12.78 -7.67
N GLN A 80 19.37 -12.92 -7.09
CA GLN A 80 18.91 -12.00 -6.07
C GLN A 80 19.76 -12.19 -4.80
N PRO A 81 19.95 -11.13 -4.01
CA PRO A 81 20.46 -11.26 -2.66
C PRO A 81 19.66 -12.31 -1.87
N TYR A 82 20.36 -13.09 -1.05
CA TYR A 82 19.81 -14.16 -0.22
C TYR A 82 19.21 -15.35 -0.99
N GLY A 83 19.60 -15.57 -2.27
CA GLY A 83 19.24 -16.78 -3.02
C GLY A 83 17.75 -16.87 -3.41
N ARG A 84 17.04 -15.74 -3.41
CA ARG A 84 15.60 -15.68 -3.73
C ARG A 84 15.34 -15.77 -5.23
N ASP A 85 14.20 -16.33 -5.62
CA ASP A 85 13.72 -16.23 -7.01
C ASP A 85 13.25 -14.79 -7.28
N ALA A 86 13.91 -14.11 -8.23
CA ALA A 86 13.61 -12.72 -8.55
C ALA A 86 12.19 -12.51 -9.04
N ASP A 87 11.65 -13.48 -9.75
CA ASP A 87 10.30 -13.38 -10.25
C ASP A 87 9.26 -13.65 -9.14
N ALA A 88 9.58 -14.51 -8.16
CA ALA A 88 8.73 -14.71 -6.98
C ALA A 88 8.65 -13.46 -6.11
N VAL A 89 9.77 -12.75 -5.91
CA VAL A 89 9.81 -11.46 -5.21
C VAL A 89 8.94 -10.42 -5.92
N ARG A 90 9.05 -10.31 -7.24
CA ARG A 90 8.22 -9.38 -8.04
C ARG A 90 6.72 -9.72 -7.96
N GLU A 91 6.37 -11.00 -7.97
CA GLU A 91 4.98 -11.42 -7.80
C GLU A 91 4.45 -11.06 -6.40
N PHE A 92 5.27 -11.24 -5.37
CA PHE A 92 4.93 -10.85 -4.01
C PHE A 92 4.77 -9.34 -3.87
N GLU A 93 5.65 -8.53 -4.46
CA GLU A 93 5.50 -7.06 -4.52
C GLU A 93 4.13 -6.66 -5.10
N GLU A 94 3.67 -7.33 -6.16
CA GLU A 94 2.36 -7.06 -6.74
C GLU A 94 1.19 -7.50 -5.85
N VAL A 95 1.32 -8.62 -5.14
CA VAL A 95 0.34 -9.09 -4.16
C VAL A 95 0.24 -8.11 -3.00
N PHE A 96 1.37 -7.71 -2.43
CA PHE A 96 1.44 -6.75 -1.33
C PHE A 96 0.85 -5.38 -1.73
N ALA A 97 1.19 -4.88 -2.92
CA ALA A 97 0.59 -3.67 -3.45
C ALA A 97 -0.94 -3.80 -3.67
N THR A 98 -1.43 -4.98 -4.05
CA THR A 98 -2.88 -5.22 -4.19
C THR A 98 -3.57 -5.16 -2.83
N ALA A 99 -3.00 -5.77 -1.80
CA ALA A 99 -3.55 -5.74 -0.44
C ALA A 99 -3.67 -4.30 0.10
N MET A 100 -2.67 -3.45 -0.18
CA MET A 100 -2.74 -2.02 0.17
C MET A 100 -3.80 -1.26 -0.63
N MET A 101 -4.07 -1.64 -1.88
CA MET A 101 -5.17 -1.01 -2.63
C MET A 101 -6.54 -1.41 -2.10
N GLU A 102 -6.68 -2.65 -1.59
CA GLU A 102 -7.91 -3.12 -0.96
C GLU A 102 -8.23 -2.30 0.30
N SER A 103 -7.23 -1.87 1.07
CA SER A 103 -7.40 -0.95 2.21
C SER A 103 -7.76 0.49 1.81
N GLY A 104 -7.80 0.81 0.52
CA GLY A 104 -8.21 2.13 0.00
C GLY A 104 -7.05 3.00 -0.50
N MET A 105 -5.82 2.49 -0.49
CA MET A 105 -4.67 3.25 -1.00
C MET A 105 -4.71 3.39 -2.53
N PRO A 106 -4.40 4.57 -3.09
CA PRO A 106 -4.25 4.72 -4.54
C PRO A 106 -3.13 3.84 -5.10
N LEU A 107 -3.32 3.34 -6.34
CA LEU A 107 -2.42 2.38 -6.99
C LEU A 107 -0.94 2.75 -6.90
N MET A 108 -0.59 3.98 -7.28
CA MET A 108 0.83 4.38 -7.38
C MET A 108 1.49 4.43 -6.01
N MET A 109 0.76 4.88 -5.00
CA MET A 109 1.21 4.99 -3.62
C MET A 109 1.44 3.58 -3.05
N ALA A 110 0.52 2.65 -3.30
CA ALA A 110 0.66 1.25 -2.91
C ALA A 110 1.87 0.59 -3.59
N ARG A 111 2.11 0.88 -4.89
CA ARG A 111 3.28 0.35 -5.61
C ARG A 111 4.60 0.93 -5.09
N VAL A 112 4.66 2.23 -4.80
CA VAL A 112 5.85 2.88 -4.23
C VAL A 112 6.13 2.34 -2.83
N LEU A 113 5.11 2.26 -1.97
CA LEU A 113 5.26 1.74 -0.62
C LEU A 113 5.71 0.29 -0.63
N ALA A 114 5.11 -0.57 -1.47
CA ALA A 114 5.55 -1.97 -1.62
C ALA A 114 7.02 -2.09 -2.03
N CYS A 115 7.45 -1.28 -3.00
CA CYS A 115 8.83 -1.28 -3.50
C CYS A 115 9.82 -0.81 -2.42
N LEU A 116 9.45 0.18 -1.61
CA LEU A 116 10.27 0.65 -0.49
C LEU A 116 10.31 -0.34 0.66
N THR A 117 9.20 -0.98 1.00
CA THR A 117 9.11 -1.97 2.08
C THR A 117 9.91 -3.24 1.76
N LEU A 118 9.96 -3.65 0.48
CA LEU A 118 10.55 -4.93 0.07
C LEU A 118 11.99 -4.80 -0.47
N THR A 119 12.55 -3.59 -0.53
CA THR A 119 13.93 -3.40 -0.98
C THR A 119 14.94 -3.74 0.10
N ASP A 120 15.91 -4.60 -0.20
CA ASP A 120 16.95 -4.95 0.78
C ASP A 120 17.89 -3.79 1.12
N SER A 121 17.97 -2.78 0.24
CA SER A 121 18.75 -1.56 0.51
C SER A 121 18.15 -0.69 1.61
N GLY A 122 16.92 -0.97 2.06
CA GLY A 122 16.15 -0.16 3.02
C GLY A 122 15.74 1.24 2.51
N SER A 123 16.31 1.68 1.39
CA SER A 123 16.06 3.00 0.81
C SER A 123 16.17 3.00 -0.71
N LEU A 124 15.42 3.88 -1.38
CA LEU A 124 15.49 4.10 -2.83
C LEU A 124 15.40 5.59 -3.18
N THR A 125 16.04 5.97 -4.27
CA THR A 125 15.89 7.29 -4.90
C THR A 125 14.66 7.35 -5.82
N ALA A 126 14.21 8.55 -6.17
CA ALA A 126 13.12 8.73 -7.15
C ALA A 126 13.41 8.06 -8.50
N GLN A 127 14.67 8.09 -8.94
CA GLN A 127 15.09 7.49 -10.21
C GLN A 127 15.08 5.95 -10.16
N GLU A 128 15.49 5.36 -9.04
CA GLU A 128 15.43 3.91 -8.83
C GLU A 128 13.98 3.44 -8.75
N LEU A 129 13.11 4.16 -8.03
CA LEU A 129 11.68 3.89 -7.99
C LEU A 129 11.04 3.95 -9.38
N ALA A 130 11.33 5.00 -10.16
CA ALA A 130 10.81 5.15 -11.52
C ALA A 130 11.24 3.98 -12.42
N ARG A 131 12.50 3.55 -12.32
CA ARG A 131 13.05 2.42 -13.09
C ARG A 131 12.39 1.10 -12.68
N ARG A 132 12.31 0.80 -11.38
CA ARG A 132 11.73 -0.45 -10.86
C ARG A 132 10.25 -0.56 -11.17
N LEU A 133 9.51 0.54 -11.01
CA LEU A 133 8.07 0.58 -11.25
C LEU A 133 7.70 0.76 -12.72
N GLN A 134 8.67 1.09 -13.58
CA GLN A 134 8.46 1.39 -15.01
C GLN A 134 7.46 2.52 -15.22
N VAL A 135 7.63 3.61 -14.48
CA VAL A 135 6.75 4.79 -14.52
C VAL A 135 7.58 6.07 -14.68
N SER A 136 6.91 7.18 -15.00
CA SER A 136 7.59 8.47 -15.09
C SER A 136 8.12 8.94 -13.73
N PRO A 137 9.26 9.67 -13.68
CA PRO A 137 9.74 10.30 -12.45
C PRO A 137 8.69 11.22 -11.81
N ALA A 138 7.90 11.93 -12.61
CA ALA A 138 6.83 12.80 -12.12
C ALA A 138 5.72 12.03 -11.38
N SER A 139 5.37 10.82 -11.84
CA SER A 139 4.43 9.93 -11.14
C SER A 139 4.97 9.51 -9.78
N VAL A 140 6.26 9.20 -9.71
CA VAL A 140 6.94 8.86 -8.44
C VAL A 140 6.94 10.06 -7.51
N SER A 141 7.31 11.25 -7.98
CA SER A 141 7.33 12.46 -7.15
C SER A 141 5.97 12.77 -6.53
N LYS A 142 4.87 12.63 -7.30
CA LYS A 142 3.51 12.82 -6.77
C LYS A 142 3.15 11.75 -5.72
N ALA A 143 3.49 10.49 -5.98
CA ALA A 143 3.21 9.40 -5.05
C ALA A 143 3.99 9.55 -3.74
N VAL A 144 5.27 9.91 -3.82
CA VAL A 144 6.12 10.18 -2.67
C VAL A 144 5.61 11.38 -1.89
N ALA A 145 5.25 12.49 -2.54
CA ALA A 145 4.73 13.67 -1.84
C ALA A 145 3.45 13.35 -1.05
N PHE A 146 2.56 12.53 -1.63
CA PHE A 146 1.39 12.04 -0.91
C PHE A 146 1.79 11.17 0.28
N LEU A 147 2.65 10.18 0.07
CA LEU A 147 3.08 9.26 1.14
C LEU A 147 3.79 10.01 2.28
N ASP A 148 4.62 11.00 1.97
CA ASP A 148 5.28 11.89 2.94
C ASP A 148 4.24 12.68 3.76
N SER A 149 3.21 13.24 3.12
CA SER A 149 2.12 13.93 3.82
C SER A 149 1.30 13.04 4.76
N GLN A 150 1.25 11.73 4.47
CA GLN A 150 0.57 10.73 5.30
C GLN A 150 1.51 10.10 6.33
N GLY A 151 2.75 10.57 6.44
CA GLY A 151 3.78 10.02 7.32
C GLY A 151 4.23 8.60 6.95
N MET A 152 3.98 8.15 5.71
CA MET A 152 4.20 6.79 5.22
C MET A 152 5.55 6.60 4.51
N VAL A 153 6.29 7.67 4.25
CA VAL A 153 7.67 7.65 3.72
C VAL A 153 8.47 8.72 4.45
N ARG A 154 9.74 8.46 4.71
CA ARG A 154 10.68 9.49 5.18
C ARG A 154 11.63 9.88 4.06
N ARG A 155 11.88 11.18 3.93
CA ARG A 155 12.84 11.74 2.98
C ARG A 155 14.15 12.09 3.67
N GLU A 156 15.24 11.47 3.23
CA GLU A 156 16.59 11.74 3.71
C GLU A 156 17.49 12.22 2.58
N ARG A 157 18.51 13.02 2.91
CA ARG A 157 19.54 13.43 1.95
C ARG A 157 20.80 12.63 2.24
N ASP A 158 21.21 11.84 1.26
CA ASP A 158 22.47 11.09 1.29
C ASP A 158 23.68 12.04 1.19
N GLU A 159 24.90 11.56 1.46
CA GLU A 159 26.16 12.32 1.43
C GLU A 159 26.37 13.07 0.10
N ARG A 160 25.84 12.50 -0.99
CA ARG A 160 25.87 13.07 -2.35
C ARG A 160 24.73 14.07 -2.64
N ARG A 161 24.02 14.55 -1.60
CA ARG A 161 22.83 15.42 -1.66
C ARG A 161 21.67 14.87 -2.51
N ARG A 162 21.59 13.55 -2.69
CA ARG A 162 20.48 12.90 -3.38
C ARG A 162 19.39 12.56 -2.38
N GLU A 163 18.14 12.81 -2.76
CA GLU A 163 16.99 12.41 -1.95
C GLU A 163 16.80 10.90 -2.00
N ARG A 164 16.82 10.27 -0.82
CA ARG A 164 16.46 8.86 -0.59
C ARG A 164 15.17 8.80 0.22
N TYR A 165 14.38 7.79 -0.10
CA TYR A 165 13.12 7.50 0.54
C TYR A 165 13.25 6.20 1.32
N THR A 166 12.79 6.19 2.57
CA THR A 166 12.83 5.04 3.48
C THR A 166 11.45 4.74 4.05
N VAL A 167 11.26 3.46 4.37
CA VAL A 167 10.15 2.96 5.19
C VAL A 167 10.78 2.42 6.48
N ASP A 168 10.49 3.09 7.60
CA ASP A 168 11.05 2.83 8.94
C ASP A 168 10.09 1.93 9.75
N ASP A 169 10.59 1.25 10.78
CA ASP A 169 9.83 0.43 11.73
C ASP A 169 8.74 1.26 12.45
N GLU A 170 8.98 2.55 12.72
CA GLU A 170 7.98 3.45 13.33
C GLU A 170 6.94 4.00 12.31
N ILE A 171 7.03 3.66 11.02
CA ILE A 171 6.19 4.31 10.01
C ILE A 171 4.71 4.00 10.17
N TRP A 172 4.40 2.78 10.60
CA TRP A 172 3.02 2.36 10.85
C TRP A 172 2.44 3.13 12.02
N TYR A 173 3.22 3.32 13.09
CA TYR A 173 2.84 4.16 14.22
C TYR A 173 2.60 5.62 13.78
N ARG A 174 3.56 6.23 13.07
CA ARG A 174 3.44 7.63 12.61
C ARG A 174 2.23 7.83 11.70
N SER A 175 2.01 6.91 10.75
CA SER A 175 0.85 6.97 9.84
C SER A 175 -0.47 6.83 10.61
N MET A 176 -0.53 5.94 11.61
CA MET A 176 -1.70 5.84 12.49
C MET A 176 -1.96 7.16 13.24
N MET A 177 -0.91 7.80 13.77
CA MET A 177 -1.04 9.09 14.46
C MET A 177 -1.51 10.23 13.54
N VAL A 178 -1.01 10.29 12.29
CA VAL A 178 -1.49 11.24 11.29
C VAL A 178 -2.98 10.99 10.97
N GLY A 179 -3.39 9.73 10.85
CA GLY A 179 -4.79 9.35 10.66
C GLY A 179 -5.69 9.73 11.83
N ILE A 180 -5.22 9.55 13.07
CA ILE A 180 -5.91 9.98 14.30
C ILE A 180 -6.10 11.50 14.30
N GLN A 181 -5.06 12.26 13.98
CA GLN A 181 -5.14 13.73 13.93
C GLN A 181 -6.11 14.22 12.84
N THR A 182 -6.10 13.57 11.68
CA THR A 182 -7.04 13.86 10.59
C THR A 182 -8.48 13.56 11.01
N THR A 183 -8.70 12.46 11.74
CA THR A 183 -10.02 12.09 12.29
C THR A 183 -10.49 13.11 13.33
N ALA A 184 -9.60 13.59 14.20
CA ALA A 184 -9.92 14.63 15.18
C ALA A 184 -10.39 15.93 14.50
N GLN A 185 -9.79 16.30 13.36
CA GLN A 185 -10.25 17.46 12.58
C GLN A 185 -11.67 17.27 12.02
N VAL A 186 -12.03 16.05 11.60
CA VAL A 186 -13.40 15.72 11.18
C VAL A 186 -14.38 15.81 12.36
N VAL A 187 -13.99 15.32 13.54
CA VAL A 187 -14.79 15.42 14.77
C VAL A 187 -15.08 16.88 15.11
N GLU A 188 -14.06 17.73 15.09
CA GLU A 188 -14.21 19.16 15.37
C GLU A 188 -15.13 19.85 14.35
N THR A 189 -14.94 19.56 13.06
CA THR A 189 -15.79 20.10 11.98
C THR A 189 -17.25 19.64 12.13
N ALA A 190 -17.48 18.38 12.48
CA ALA A 190 -18.82 17.85 12.72
C ALA A 190 -19.51 18.55 13.91
N ARG A 191 -18.77 18.81 15.00
CA ARG A 191 -19.27 19.57 16.17
C ARG A 191 -19.65 21.00 15.81
N GLN A 192 -18.83 21.68 15.00
CA GLN A 192 -19.16 23.02 14.50
C GLN A 192 -20.44 23.03 13.64
N GLY A 193 -20.62 21.99 12.81
CA GLY A 193 -21.81 21.83 11.98
C GLY A 193 -23.12 21.71 12.76
N VAL A 194 -23.09 21.20 13.99
CA VAL A 194 -24.27 21.12 14.89
C VAL A 194 -24.83 22.52 15.18
N GLY A 195 -23.96 23.49 15.47
CA GLY A 195 -24.36 24.87 15.72
C GLY A 195 -24.95 25.53 14.47
N VAL A 196 -24.36 25.26 13.30
CA VAL A 196 -24.82 25.82 12.01
C VAL A 196 -26.17 25.27 11.60
N LEU A 197 -26.41 23.97 11.79
CA LEU A 197 -27.65 23.30 11.37
C LEU A 197 -28.81 23.48 12.36
N GLY A 198 -28.56 24.11 13.51
CA GLY A 198 -29.52 24.26 14.58
C GLY A 198 -29.59 23.01 15.47
N VAL A 199 -29.42 23.24 16.77
CA VAL A 199 -29.50 22.20 17.81
C VAL A 199 -30.87 21.52 17.76
N GLY A 200 -30.89 20.19 17.83
CA GLY A 200 -32.13 19.39 17.83
C GLY A 200 -32.68 19.04 16.44
N THR A 201 -32.06 19.51 15.35
CA THR A 201 -32.45 19.03 14.01
C THR A 201 -31.97 17.59 13.77
N PRO A 202 -32.65 16.80 12.90
CA PRO A 202 -32.19 15.46 12.56
C PRO A 202 -30.79 15.42 11.94
N ALA A 203 -30.38 16.50 11.26
CA ALA A 203 -29.04 16.61 10.68
C ALA A 203 -27.97 16.87 11.75
N ALA A 204 -28.25 17.76 12.71
CA ALA A 204 -27.40 17.95 13.90
C ALA A 204 -27.22 16.65 14.68
N ALA A 205 -28.30 15.91 14.94
CA ALA A 205 -28.24 14.62 15.64
C ALA A 205 -27.35 13.58 14.92
N ARG A 206 -27.36 13.55 13.58
CA ARG A 206 -26.45 12.70 12.81
C ARG A 206 -24.99 13.13 12.96
N LEU A 207 -24.69 14.44 12.88
CA LEU A 207 -23.34 14.95 13.06
C LEU A 207 -22.81 14.69 14.47
N GLU A 208 -23.64 14.84 15.50
CA GLU A 208 -23.29 14.46 16.87
C GLU A 208 -22.97 12.97 16.98
N GLY A 209 -23.76 12.12 16.32
CA GLY A 209 -23.51 10.68 16.23
C GLY A 209 -22.14 10.37 15.60
N VAL A 210 -21.83 10.99 14.46
CA VAL A 210 -20.54 10.84 13.77
C VAL A 210 -19.39 11.31 14.65
N ALA A 211 -19.50 12.51 15.24
CA ALA A 211 -18.48 13.07 16.11
C ALA A 211 -18.21 12.14 17.30
N ARG A 212 -19.25 11.69 18.00
CA ARG A 212 -19.12 10.80 19.17
C ARG A 212 -18.43 9.47 18.82
N PHE A 213 -18.80 8.86 17.69
CA PHE A 213 -18.21 7.59 17.27
C PHE A 213 -16.73 7.76 16.88
N LEU A 214 -16.43 8.74 16.03
CA LEU A 214 -15.07 8.97 15.56
C LEU A 214 -14.13 9.41 16.68
N ASP A 215 -14.62 10.19 17.65
CA ASP A 215 -13.86 10.60 18.84
C ASP A 215 -13.45 9.36 19.66
N PHE A 216 -14.43 8.51 20.01
CA PHE A 216 -14.17 7.26 20.74
C PHE A 216 -13.18 6.34 20.02
N VAL A 217 -13.35 6.14 18.71
CA VAL A 217 -12.46 5.29 17.91
C VAL A 217 -11.06 5.89 17.83
N SER A 218 -10.93 7.19 17.61
CA SER A 218 -9.62 7.84 17.48
C SER A 218 -8.82 7.79 18.78
N GLU A 219 -9.48 7.99 19.93
CA GLU A 219 -8.86 7.79 21.24
C GLU A 219 -8.43 6.33 21.48
N ALA A 220 -9.28 5.36 21.14
CA ALA A 220 -8.95 3.95 21.29
C ALA A 220 -7.75 3.55 20.42
N MET A 221 -7.71 4.04 19.18
CA MET A 221 -6.58 3.83 18.27
C MET A 221 -5.30 4.50 18.77
N ALA A 222 -5.38 5.71 19.35
CA ALA A 222 -4.22 6.40 19.91
C ALA A 222 -3.59 5.60 21.07
N ARG A 223 -4.43 5.12 22.00
CA ARG A 223 -3.95 4.28 23.11
C ARG A 223 -3.33 2.98 22.62
N ALA A 224 -3.95 2.31 21.64
CA ALA A 224 -3.41 1.08 21.07
C ALA A 224 -2.09 1.31 20.31
N ALA A 225 -1.97 2.43 19.59
CA ALA A 225 -0.76 2.79 18.88
C ALA A 225 0.42 3.02 19.84
N GLU A 226 0.20 3.72 20.95
CA GLU A 226 1.24 3.94 21.96
C GLU A 226 1.69 2.62 22.61
N GLN A 227 0.76 1.72 22.95
CA GLN A 227 1.09 0.39 23.46
C GLN A 227 1.90 -0.45 22.46
N ALA A 228 1.51 -0.43 21.18
CA ALA A 228 2.23 -1.14 20.13
C ALA A 228 3.65 -0.59 19.91
N ARG A 229 3.85 0.71 20.13
CA ARG A 229 5.16 1.37 20.04
C ARG A 229 6.13 0.80 21.07
N GLU A 230 5.70 0.55 22.30
CA GLU A 230 6.53 -0.07 23.34
C GLU A 230 7.01 -1.49 22.93
N VAL A 231 6.15 -2.25 22.25
CA VAL A 231 6.47 -3.60 21.73
C VAL A 231 7.51 -3.54 20.59
N LEU A 232 7.34 -2.61 19.65
CA LEU A 232 8.29 -2.44 18.53
C LEU A 232 9.68 -2.04 19.03
N HIS A 233 9.78 -1.14 20.01
CA HIS A 233 11.06 -0.74 20.61
C HIS A 233 11.75 -1.87 21.37
N THR A 234 10.98 -2.73 22.04
CA THR A 234 11.52 -3.90 22.76
C THR A 234 12.14 -4.92 21.79
N SER A 235 11.51 -5.15 20.63
CA SER A 235 12.01 -6.10 19.62
C SER A 235 13.23 -5.56 18.85
N ALA A 236 13.29 -4.25 18.59
CA ALA A 236 14.41 -3.60 17.88
C ALA A 236 15.70 -3.49 18.73
N LEU A 237 15.60 -3.52 20.06
CA LEU A 237 16.75 -3.61 20.97
C LEU A 237 17.36 -5.03 20.98
N SER A 238 16.51 -6.06 20.90
CA SER A 238 16.95 -7.46 20.86
C SER A 238 17.73 -7.79 19.58
N GLY A 239 17.29 -7.29 18.42
CA GLY A 239 18.00 -7.47 17.14
C GLY A 239 19.35 -6.73 17.06
N ARG A 240 19.46 -5.56 17.70
CA ARG A 240 20.72 -4.80 17.78
C ARG A 240 21.74 -5.46 18.72
N GLN A 241 21.30 -6.02 19.85
CA GLN A 241 22.16 -6.78 20.76
C GLN A 241 22.65 -8.09 20.16
N ALA A 242 21.81 -8.79 19.38
CA ALA A 242 22.23 -9.98 18.64
C ALA A 242 23.30 -9.66 17.57
N SER A 243 23.12 -8.55 16.84
CA SER A 243 24.09 -8.07 15.84
C SER A 243 25.43 -7.67 16.46
N SER A 244 25.44 -6.99 17.61
CA SER A 244 26.68 -6.64 18.32
C SER A 244 27.39 -7.87 18.90
N ALA A 245 26.65 -8.84 19.45
CA ALA A 245 27.22 -10.07 19.99
C ALA A 245 27.90 -10.93 18.90
N SER A 246 27.27 -11.04 17.72
CA SER A 246 27.89 -11.74 16.58
C SER A 246 29.11 -11.04 15.98
N ARG A 247 29.28 -9.72 16.25
CA ARG A 247 30.45 -8.95 15.81
C ARG A 247 31.62 -9.08 16.79
N GLU A 248 31.34 -9.15 18.09
CA GLU A 248 32.33 -9.41 19.14
C GLU A 248 32.85 -10.87 19.10
N GLU A 249 32.00 -11.85 18.78
CA GLU A 249 32.43 -13.25 18.58
C GLU A 249 33.35 -13.44 17.36
N ALA A 250 33.18 -12.61 16.32
CA ALA A 250 34.04 -12.63 15.14
C ALA A 250 35.42 -11.98 15.41
N GLU A 251 35.49 -10.97 16.28
CA GLU A 251 36.75 -10.32 16.66
C GLU A 251 37.53 -11.11 17.73
N GLY A 252 36.85 -11.90 18.57
CA GLY A 252 37.46 -12.75 19.59
C GLY A 252 38.17 -14.02 19.09
N SER A 253 38.00 -14.41 17.82
CA SER A 253 38.63 -15.64 17.27
C SER A 253 40.00 -15.42 16.60
N ALA A 254 40.47 -14.16 16.50
CA ALA A 254 41.82 -13.85 16.02
C ALA A 254 42.84 -13.96 17.17
N GLY A 255 43.13 -15.21 17.59
CA GLY A 255 44.20 -15.52 18.54
C GLY A 255 45.58 -15.08 18.04
N PRO A 256 46.55 -14.81 18.95
CA PRO A 256 47.81 -14.18 18.60
C PRO A 256 48.65 -15.12 17.73
N GLY A 257 49.13 -14.61 16.59
CA GLY A 257 49.98 -15.33 15.66
C GLY A 257 51.32 -15.75 16.30
N PRO A 258 51.95 -16.85 15.83
CA PRO A 258 53.10 -17.43 16.51
C PRO A 258 54.33 -16.54 16.32
N GLU A 259 54.97 -16.19 17.43
CA GLU A 259 56.31 -15.61 17.46
C GLU A 259 57.31 -16.57 16.80
N ARG A 260 58.07 -16.08 15.82
CA ARG A 260 59.18 -16.81 15.22
C ARG A 260 60.47 -16.50 15.99
N GLY A 261 61.03 -17.55 16.59
CA GLY A 261 62.46 -17.64 16.89
C GLY A 261 63.24 -18.14 15.68
#